data_AF-A0AAU8JP15-F1
#
_entry.id   AF-A0AAU8JP15-F1
#
_cell.length_a   1.000
_cell.length_b   1.000
_cell.length_c   1.000
_cell.angle_alpha   90.00
_cell.angle_beta   90.00
_cell.angle_gamma   90.00
#
_symmetry.space_group_name_H-M   'P 1'
#
loop_
_entity.id
_entity.type
_entity.pdbx_description
1 polymer ?
#
loop_
_entity_poly.entity_id
_entity_poly.type
_entity_poly.pdbx_seq_one_letter_code
_entity_poly.pdbx_strand_id
1 'polypeptide(L)' 'MENSVWDRIPAEWQAEVDRLIAEERNIQAIVAMREHAGAPRPELRACIDLLIDRQAALAGR' A
#
# COMPACT_ATOMS: atom_id res chain seq x y z
N MET A 1 -10.44 5.61 -14.84
CA MET A 1 -9.79 4.77 -13.82
C MET A 1 -8.48 5.43 -13.46
N GLU A 2 -7.92 5.17 -12.27
CA GLU A 2 -6.63 5.69 -11.80
C GLU A 2 -6.68 7.01 -11.03
N ASN A 3 -7.19 6.92 -9.80
CA ASN A 3 -6.38 7.35 -8.66
C ASN A 3 -6.16 6.09 -7.84
N SER A 4 -5.16 5.27 -8.18
CA SER A 4 -4.85 4.09 -7.38
C SER A 4 -4.55 4.56 -5.95
N VAL A 5 -4.89 3.75 -4.96
CA VAL A 5 -4.51 4.03 -3.57
C VAL A 5 -3.01 4.29 -3.47
N TRP A 6 -2.23 3.63 -4.33
CA TRP A 6 -0.78 3.81 -4.45
C TRP A 6 -0.36 5.23 -4.83
N ASP A 7 -0.96 5.80 -5.87
CA ASP A 7 -0.57 7.12 -6.42
C ASP A 7 -0.85 8.25 -5.43
N ARG A 8 -1.75 8.01 -4.49
CA ARG A 8 -2.11 8.95 -3.43
C ARG A 8 -1.18 8.90 -2.22
N ILE A 9 -0.39 7.84 -2.08
CA ILE A 9 0.56 7.68 -0.98
C ILE A 9 1.85 8.45 -1.36
N PRO A 10 2.36 9.35 -0.51
CA PRO A 10 3.64 10.02 -0.75
C PRO A 10 4.79 9.02 -0.90
N ALA A 11 5.79 9.35 -1.72
CA ALA A 11 6.89 8.44 -2.04
C ALA A 11 7.65 7.90 -0.81
N GLU A 12 7.80 8.72 0.24
CA GLU A 12 8.40 8.31 1.52
C GLU A 12 7.62 7.16 2.18
N TRP A 13 6.29 7.19 2.09
CA TRP A 13 5.41 6.17 2.66
C TRP A 13 5.22 4.98 1.73
N GLN A 14 5.35 5.16 0.42
CA GLN A 14 5.42 4.04 -0.53
C GLN A 14 6.61 3.13 -0.22
N ALA A 15 7.78 3.71 0.05
CA ALA A 15 8.97 2.94 0.43
C ALA A 15 8.79 2.18 1.76
N GLU A 16 8.16 2.81 2.75
CA GLU A 16 7.85 2.14 4.02
C GLU A 16 6.81 1.03 3.85
N VAL A 17 5.78 1.23 3.03
CA VAL A 17 4.80 0.20 2.69
C VAL A 17 5.49 -1.00 2.03
N ASP A 18 6.34 -0.78 1.02
CA ASP A 18 7.10 -1.86 0.38
C ASP A 18 7.98 -2.62 1.38
N ARG A 19 8.64 -1.90 2.30
CA ARG A 19 9.44 -2.51 3.37
C ARG A 19 8.59 -3.39 4.28
N LEU A 20 7.45 -2.89 4.75
CA LEU A 20 6.53 -3.63 5.60
C LEU A 20 6.01 -4.89 4.91
N ILE A 21 5.76 -4.83 3.60
CA ILE A 21 5.33 -5.98 2.79
C ILE A 21 6.46 -7.01 2.69
N ALA A 22 7.69 -6.57 2.44
CA ALA A 22 8.86 -7.46 2.37
C ALA A 22 9.16 -8.14 3.72
N GLU A 23 8.83 -7.49 4.85
CA GLU A 23 8.91 -8.06 6.20
C GLU A 23 7.68 -8.91 6.58
N GLU A 24 6.75 -9.18 5.65
CA GLU A 24 5.46 -9.88 5.86
C GLU A 24 4.52 -9.21 6.89
N ARG A 25 4.75 -7.93 7.19
CA ARG A 25 3.98 -7.10 8.15
C ARG A 25 2.75 -6.48 7.49
N ASN A 26 1.89 -7.34 6.94
CA ASN A 26 0.75 -6.96 6.09
C ASN A 26 -0.26 -6.02 6.78
N ILE A 27 -0.53 -6.22 8.07
CA ILE A 27 -1.48 -5.36 8.80
C ILE A 27 -0.92 -3.94 8.91
N GLN A 28 0.37 -3.80 9.22
CA GLN A 28 1.04 -2.50 9.31
C GLN A 28 1.12 -1.82 7.94
N ALA A 29 1.38 -2.57 6.87
CA ALA A 29 1.34 -2.04 5.51
C ALA A 29 -0.04 -1.46 5.17
N ILE A 30 -1.13 -2.18 5.49
CA ILE A 30 -2.50 -1.71 5.28
C ILE A 30 -2.81 -0.46 6.12
N VAL A 31 -2.36 -0.41 7.38
CA VAL A 31 -2.51 0.78 8.23
C VAL A 31 -1.82 1.98 7.59
N ALA A 32 -0.56 1.82 7.18
CA ALA A 32 0.22 2.87 6.52
C ALA A 32 -0.46 3.37 5.23
N MET A 33 -0.93 2.46 4.36
CA MET A 33 -1.70 2.82 3.16
C MET A 33 -2.93 3.67 3.52
N ARG A 34 -3.68 3.27 4.55
CA ARG A 34 -4.91 3.98 4.95
C ARG A 34 -4.65 5.30 5.65
N GLU A 35 -3.50 5.50 6.26
CA GLU A 35 -3.15 6.76 6.92
C GLU A 35 -2.53 7.77 5.95
N HIS A 36 -1.73 7.29 5.00
CA HIS A 36 -0.94 8.15 4.14
C HIS A 36 -1.54 8.38 2.74
N ALA A 37 -2.58 7.65 2.35
CA ALA A 37 -3.28 7.94 1.09
C ALA A 37 -4.14 9.22 1.14
N GLY A 38 -4.30 9.87 2.29
CA GLY A 38 -5.11 11.09 2.44
C GLY A 38 -6.64 10.84 2.35
N ALA A 39 -7.42 11.92 2.21
CA ALA A 39 -8.88 11.85 2.12
C ALA A 39 -9.37 11.75 0.66
N PRO A 40 -10.42 10.96 0.36
CA PRO A 40 -11.16 10.12 1.30
C PRO A 40 -10.35 8.87 1.68
N ARG A 41 -10.41 8.46 2.94
CA ARG A 41 -9.64 7.31 3.43
C ARG A 41 -9.98 6.07 2.60
N PRO A 42 -8.99 5.34 2.06
CA PRO A 42 -9.28 4.18 1.24
C PRO A 42 -9.97 3.08 2.07
N GLU A 43 -10.89 2.38 1.40
CA GLU A 43 -11.54 1.21 1.97
C GLU A 43 -10.52 0.10 2.20
N LEU A 44 -10.83 -0.78 3.15
CA LEU A 44 -9.97 -1.91 3.46
C LEU A 44 -9.76 -2.82 2.24
N ARG A 45 -10.81 -3.02 1.42
CA ARG A 45 -10.73 -3.81 0.18
C ARG A 45 -9.67 -3.26 -0.76
N ALA A 46 -9.71 -1.96 -1.05
CA ALA A 46 -8.74 -1.32 -1.95
C ALA A 46 -7.30 -1.42 -1.42
N CYS A 47 -7.10 -1.43 -0.10
CA CYS A 47 -5.78 -1.62 0.49
C CYS A 47 -5.31 -3.08 0.41
N ILE A 48 -6.22 -4.05 0.52
CA ILE A 48 -5.91 -5.47 0.33
C ILE A 48 -5.55 -5.74 -1.13
N ASP A 49 -6.29 -5.17 -2.08
CA ASP A 49 -6.01 -5.34 -3.51
C ASP A 49 -4.61 -4.76 -3.83
N LEU A 50 -4.32 -3.56 -3.32
CA LEU A 50 -2.99 -2.95 -3.44
C LEU A 50 -1.89 -3.81 -2.78
N LEU A 51 -2.14 -4.37 -1.60
CA LEU A 51 -1.19 -5.25 -0.92
C LEU A 51 -0.80 -6.45 -1.81
N ILE A 52 -1.78 -7.10 -2.43
CA ILE A 52 -1.56 -8.24 -3.32
C ILE A 52 -0.73 -7.83 -4.54
N ASP A 53 -1.08 -6.71 -5.17
CA ASP A 53 -0.34 -6.19 -6.33
C ASP A 53 1.11 -5.87 -5.98
N ARG A 54 1.35 -5.26 -4.82
CA ARG A 54 2.70 -4.94 -4.33
C ARG A 54 3.49 -6.19 -3.96
N GLN A 55 2.88 -7.19 -3.34
CA GLN A 55 3.53 -8.47 -3.07
C GLN A 55 3.99 -9.15 -4.36
N ALA A 56 3.15 -9.18 -5.39
CA ALA A 56 3.51 -9.73 -6.70
C ALA A 56 4.66 -8.94 -7.35
N ALA A 57 4.63 -7.61 -7.27
CA ALA A 57 5.68 -6.74 -7.81
C ALA A 57 7.03 -6.90 -7.09
N LEU A 58 7.03 -7.17 -5.78
CA LEU A 58 8.24 -7.38 -4.98
C LEU A 58 8.80 -8.80 -5.11
N ALA A 59 7.95 -9.80 -5.31
CA ALA A 59 8.38 -11.19 -5.54
C ALA A 59 9.05 -11.41 -6.90
N GLY A 60 8.78 -10.54 -7.88
CA GLY A 60 9.40 -10.56 -9.21
C GLY A 60 10.75 -9.83 -9.30
N ARG A 61 11.32 -9.36 -8.17
CA ARG A 61 12.59 -8.63 -8.11
C ARG A 61 13.74 -9.48 -7.59
#